data_AF-A0A367RI80-F1
#
_entry.id   AF-A0A367RI80-F1
#
_cell.length_a   1.000
_cell.length_b   1.000
_cell.length_c   1.000
_cell.angle_alpha   90.00
_cell.angle_beta   90.00
_cell.angle_gamma   90.00
#
_symmetry.space_group_name_H-M   'P 1'
#
loop_
_entity.id
_entity.type
_entity.pdbx_description
1 polymer ?
#
loop_
_entity_poly.entity_id
_entity_poly.type
_entity_poly.pdbx_seq_one_letter_code
_entity_poly.pdbx_strand_id
1 'polypeptide(L)'
;MYTQINAQNKPRTASEIQGWLVSYLSKLLEIDADDIDTSIPFDRYGLDSSTAIGLTGDLEDWIGYKVDPTLLYDYPTIELIVKHLSEEY
;
A
#
# COMPACT_ATOMS: atom_id res chain seq x y z
N MET A 1 -0.43 33.28 -16.00
CA MET A 1 -1.28 33.14 -14.80
C MET A 1 -2.32 32.08 -15.07
N TYR A 2 -2.08 30.87 -14.55
CA TYR A 2 -2.99 29.94 -13.84
C TYR A 2 -2.16 28.68 -13.61
N THR A 3 -1.85 28.42 -12.35
CA THR A 3 -1.19 27.22 -11.84
C THR A 3 -2.09 26.03 -12.16
N GLN A 4 -1.59 25.03 -12.90
CA GLN A 4 -2.20 23.70 -12.88
C GLN A 4 -1.91 23.08 -11.50
N ILE A 5 -2.76 23.38 -10.54
CA ILE A 5 -2.84 22.63 -9.29
C ILE A 5 -4.12 21.78 -9.35
N ASN A 6 -3.95 20.51 -8.95
CA ASN A 6 -4.96 19.59 -8.44
C ASN A 6 -5.63 18.65 -9.47
N ALA A 7 -4.85 17.69 -9.99
CA ALA A 7 -5.43 16.40 -10.34
C ALA A 7 -5.33 15.48 -9.10
N GLN A 8 -6.48 14.97 -8.64
CA GLN A 8 -6.63 13.77 -7.81
C GLN A 8 -6.43 13.89 -6.28
N ASN A 9 -7.26 14.67 -5.58
CA ASN A 9 -7.48 14.51 -4.13
C ASN A 9 -8.77 13.71 -3.87
N LYS A 10 -8.92 12.58 -4.57
CA LYS A 10 -10.02 11.64 -4.32
C LYS A 10 -9.54 10.59 -3.31
N PRO A 11 -10.35 10.25 -2.29
CA PRO A 11 -10.04 9.11 -1.44
C PRO A 11 -9.82 7.89 -2.34
N ARG A 12 -8.70 7.21 -2.13
CA ARG A 12 -8.33 6.04 -2.94
C ARG A 12 -9.28 4.91 -2.57
N THR A 13 -9.85 4.29 -3.59
CA THR A 13 -10.72 3.14 -3.35
C THR A 13 -9.91 1.94 -2.90
N ALA A 14 -10.55 1.00 -2.20
CA ALA A 14 -9.94 -0.26 -1.78
C ALA A 14 -9.20 -0.98 -2.92
N SER A 15 -9.80 -1.03 -4.11
CA SER A 15 -9.20 -1.65 -5.30
C SER A 15 -7.96 -0.91 -5.82
N GLU A 16 -7.89 0.42 -5.71
CA GLU A 16 -6.70 1.18 -6.08
C GLU A 16 -5.55 0.92 -5.11
N ILE A 17 -5.83 0.90 -3.81
CA ILE A 17 -4.83 0.62 -2.76
C ILE A 17 -4.31 -0.81 -2.92
N GLN A 18 -5.20 -1.78 -3.14
CA GLN A 18 -4.83 -3.17 -3.38
C GLN A 18 -3.95 -3.29 -4.62
N GLY A 19 -4.36 -2.68 -5.74
CA GLY A 19 -3.58 -2.73 -6.99
C GLY A 19 -2.20 -2.10 -6.84
N TRP A 20 -2.09 -1.02 -6.05
CA TRP A 20 -0.81 -0.39 -5.74
C TRP A 20 0.08 -1.32 -4.90
N LEU A 21 -0.45 -1.90 -3.82
CA LEU A 21 0.29 -2.83 -2.95
C LEU A 21 0.77 -4.07 -3.70
N VAL A 22 -0.12 -4.68 -4.51
CA VAL A 22 0.23 -5.81 -5.37
C VAL A 22 1.33 -5.43 -6.35
N SER A 23 1.22 -4.26 -7.00
CA SER A 23 2.24 -3.77 -7.94
C SER A 23 3.57 -3.44 -7.26
N TYR A 24 3.54 -3.03 -5.99
CA TYR A 24 4.73 -2.77 -5.20
C TYR A 24 5.43 -4.09 -4.87
N LEU A 25 4.69 -5.06 -4.35
CA LEU A 25 5.23 -6.38 -4.02
C LEU A 25 5.73 -7.13 -5.24
N SER A 26 5.00 -7.11 -6.36
CA SER A 26 5.42 -7.80 -7.59
C SER A 26 6.77 -7.30 -8.09
N LYS A 27 7.00 -5.98 -8.05
CA LYS A 27 8.29 -5.37 -8.40
C LYS A 27 9.39 -5.70 -7.40
N LEU A 28 9.06 -5.71 -6.11
CA LEU A 28 10.02 -5.99 -5.06
C LEU A 28 10.48 -7.45 -5.07
N LEU A 29 9.55 -8.37 -5.27
CA LEU A 29 9.77 -9.82 -5.25
C LEU A 29 10.15 -10.38 -6.63
N GLU A 30 10.10 -9.55 -7.68
CA GLU A 30 10.35 -9.92 -9.06
C GLU A 30 9.46 -11.07 -9.57
N ILE A 31 8.19 -11.07 -9.15
CA ILE A 31 7.15 -12.04 -9.57
C ILE A 31 5.97 -11.34 -10.22
N ASP A 32 5.04 -12.10 -10.81
CA ASP A 32 3.85 -11.51 -11.41
C ASP A 32 2.89 -10.96 -10.34
N ALA A 33 2.11 -9.94 -10.70
CA ALA A 33 1.09 -9.39 -9.82
C ALA A 33 -0.02 -10.41 -9.51
N ASP A 34 -0.29 -11.35 -10.41
CA ASP A 34 -1.27 -12.43 -10.23
C ASP A 34 -0.79 -13.50 -9.23
N ASP A 35 0.53 -13.64 -9.05
CA ASP A 35 1.15 -14.54 -8.07
C ASP A 35 1.16 -13.96 -6.64
N ILE A 36 0.78 -12.68 -6.47
CA ILE A 36 0.67 -12.05 -5.16
C ILE A 36 -0.67 -12.38 -4.51
N ASP A 37 -0.63 -13.22 -3.49
CA ASP A 37 -1.77 -13.49 -2.61
C ASP A 37 -1.93 -12.38 -1.56
N THR A 38 -3.07 -11.70 -1.59
CA THR A 38 -3.39 -10.58 -0.71
C THR A 38 -3.78 -10.99 0.71
N SER A 39 -4.08 -12.28 0.93
CA SER A 39 -4.41 -12.86 2.23
C SER A 39 -3.17 -13.36 2.98
N ILE A 40 -2.02 -13.43 2.31
CA ILE A 40 -0.76 -13.89 2.90
C ILE A 40 -0.06 -12.74 3.65
N PRO A 41 0.49 -13.00 4.84
CA PRO A 41 1.27 -12.01 5.57
C PRO A 41 2.53 -11.56 4.83
N PHE A 42 2.89 -10.29 4.93
CA PHE A 42 4.13 -9.73 4.34
C PHE A 42 5.39 -10.51 4.76
N ASP A 43 5.47 -10.95 6.01
CA ASP A 43 6.58 -11.78 6.53
C ASP A 43 6.77 -13.10 5.75
N ARG A 44 5.69 -13.69 5.22
CA ARG A 44 5.76 -14.91 4.40
C ARG A 44 6.38 -14.68 3.03
N TYR A 45 6.33 -13.45 2.54
CA TYR A 45 7.04 -13.03 1.33
C TYR A 45 8.52 -12.71 1.59
N GLY A 46 8.98 -12.82 2.84
CA GLY A 46 10.36 -12.48 3.22
C GLY A 46 10.58 -10.96 3.32
N LEU A 47 9.54 -10.18 3.62
CA LEU A 47 9.67 -8.75 3.84
C LEU A 47 10.33 -8.45 5.20
N ASP A 48 11.53 -7.88 5.15
CA ASP A 48 12.22 -7.36 6.33
C ASP A 48 11.61 -6.03 6.82
N SER A 49 11.86 -5.67 8.09
CA SER A 49 11.40 -4.42 8.70
C SER A 49 11.81 -3.16 7.93
N SER A 50 12.97 -3.17 7.27
CA SER A 50 13.43 -2.03 6.45
C SER A 50 12.55 -1.80 5.23
N THR A 51 12.15 -2.89 4.57
CA THR A 51 11.28 -2.85 3.39
C THR A 51 9.86 -2.49 3.78
N ALA A 52 9.41 -2.96 4.95
CA ALA A 52 8.15 -2.54 5.54
C ALA A 52 8.08 -1.01 5.73
N ILE A 53 9.11 -0.40 6.32
CA ILE A 53 9.17 1.06 6.51
C ILE A 53 9.17 1.80 5.16
N GLY A 54 9.88 1.28 4.16
CA GLY A 54 9.87 1.82 2.80
C GLY A 54 8.47 1.78 2.19
N LEU A 55 7.81 0.63 2.23
CA LEU A 55 6.44 0.45 1.73
C LEU A 55 5.47 1.43 2.37
N THR A 56 5.51 1.60 3.70
CA THR A 56 4.64 2.59 4.38
C THR A 56 4.91 4.01 3.92
N GLY A 57 6.18 4.40 3.77
CA GLY A 57 6.53 5.75 3.32
C GLY A 57 6.12 6.03 1.87
N ASP A 58 6.33 5.06 0.97
CA ASP A 58 5.88 5.14 -0.42
C ASP A 58 4.35 5.17 -0.53
N LEU A 59 3.66 4.44 0.35
CA LEU A 59 2.20 4.43 0.41
C LEU A 59 1.66 5.78 0.90
N GLU A 60 2.25 6.37 1.95
CA GLU A 60 1.92 7.71 2.46
C GLU A 60 2.04 8.77 1.36
N ASP A 61 3.15 8.77 0.63
CA ASP A 61 3.37 9.72 -0.48
C ASP A 61 2.34 9.53 -1.60
N TRP A 62 2.00 8.28 -1.91
CA TRP A 62 1.06 7.97 -2.99
C TRP A 62 -0.41 8.28 -2.65
N ILE A 63 -0.84 8.03 -1.41
CA ILE A 63 -2.21 8.37 -0.96
C ILE A 63 -2.34 9.85 -0.58
N GLY A 64 -1.24 10.52 -0.22
CA GLY A 64 -1.22 11.93 0.17
C GLY A 64 -1.71 12.21 1.59
N TYR A 65 -1.81 11.18 2.44
CA TYR A 65 -2.21 11.24 3.83
C TYR A 65 -1.24 10.43 4.70
N LYS A 66 -1.21 10.76 5.98
CA LYS A 66 -0.34 10.09 6.94
C LYS A 66 -0.88 8.71 7.27
N VAL A 67 -0.03 7.69 7.18
CA VAL A 67 -0.33 6.30 7.54
C VAL A 67 0.48 5.96 8.78
N ASP A 68 -0.10 5.16 9.69
CA ASP A 68 0.65 4.75 10.87
C ASP A 68 1.84 3.86 10.47
N PRO A 69 3.07 4.13 10.93
CA PRO A 69 4.21 3.24 10.68
C PRO A 69 4.04 1.83 11.27
N THR A 70 3.12 1.63 12.23
CA THR A 70 2.77 0.30 12.75
C THR A 70 1.76 -0.43 11.88
N LEU A 71 1.23 0.19 10.81
CA LEU A 71 0.21 -0.39 9.94
C LEU A 71 0.57 -1.80 9.47
N LEU A 72 1.80 -2.04 9.06
CA LEU A 72 2.25 -3.38 8.62
C LEU A 72 2.33 -4.41 9.74
N TYR A 73 2.46 -3.98 10.99
CA TYR A 73 2.43 -4.86 12.16
C TYR A 73 1.00 -5.15 12.62
N ASP A 74 0.13 -4.14 12.63
CA ASP A 74 -1.29 -4.27 12.98
C ASP A 74 -2.09 -4.99 11.89
N TYR A 75 -1.73 -4.75 10.63
CA TYR A 75 -2.38 -5.27 9.43
C TYR A 75 -1.34 -5.97 8.54
N PRO A 76 -0.94 -7.20 8.90
CA PRO A 76 0.17 -7.87 8.23
C PRO A 76 -0.17 -8.38 6.82
N THR A 77 -1.36 -8.12 6.27
CA THR A 77 -1.77 -8.56 4.92
C THR A 77 -2.28 -7.39 4.09
N ILE A 78 -2.25 -7.53 2.76
CA ILE A 78 -2.78 -6.51 1.83
C ILE A 78 -4.27 -6.28 2.10
N GLU A 79 -5.06 -7.34 2.25
CA GLU A 79 -6.51 -7.20 2.50
C GLU A 79 -6.82 -6.41 3.77
N LEU A 80 -6.03 -6.61 4.83
CA LEU A 80 -6.21 -5.91 6.10
C LEU A 80 -5.88 -4.42 5.97
N ILE A 81 -4.78 -4.09 5.29
CA ILE A 81 -4.40 -2.69 5.02
C ILE A 81 -5.47 -2.01 4.17
N VAL A 82 -5.88 -2.66 3.08
CA VAL A 82 -6.89 -2.15 2.15
C VAL A 82 -8.18 -1.87 2.89
N LYS A 83 -8.63 -2.81 3.72
CA LYS A 83 -9.84 -2.66 4.53
C LYS A 83 -9.70 -1.48 5.48
N HIS A 84 -8.62 -1.41 6.25
CA HIS A 84 -8.40 -0.33 7.22
C HIS A 84 -8.38 1.05 6.56
N LEU A 85 -7.60 1.21 5.48
CA LEU A 85 -7.50 2.48 4.76
C LEU A 85 -8.80 2.86 4.03
N SER A 86 -9.60 1.87 3.61
CA SER A 86 -10.93 2.12 3.02
C SER A 86 -12.03 2.41 4.04
N GLU A 87 -11.83 2.05 5.31
CA GLU A 87 -12.75 2.36 6.40
C GLU A 87 -12.44 3.74 7.03
N GLU A 88 -11.18 4.17 7.03
CA GLU A 88 -10.78 5.49 7.53
C GLU A 88 -11.02 6.66 6.56
N TYR A 89 -11.13 6.41 5.24
CA TYR A 89 -11.18 7.45 4.20
C TYR A 89 -12.18 7.17 3.07
#